data_AF-A0A7C1W7K2-F1
#
_entry.id   AF-A0A7C1W7K2-F1
#
_cell.length_a   1.000
_cell.length_b   1.000
_cell.length_c   1.000
_cell.angle_alpha   90.00
_cell.angle_beta   90.00
_cell.angle_gamma   90.00
#
_symmetry.space_group_name_H-M   'P 1'
#
loop_
_entity.id
_entity.type
_entity.pdbx_description
1 polymer ?
#
loop_
_entity_poly.entity_id
_entity_poly.type
_entity_poly.pdbx_seq_one_letter_code
_entity_poly.pdbx_strand_id
1 'polypeptide(L)'
;MGTIRYCKKCGATLPEGVNVCPNCGMLQTSSSKSVLSAIIVVMLVTALLGVSFFMMLEDISKESERFFENSNNGNSMGDEGGNNSFVSQGEIMLLKDFSSPGWEEFDYAVEPSGVRVISTGTGYVIEADVRNLGLCEARSNYGWWSSDGRSCWGEWDFEFNDSETVDIQLRVGDNSPEPGAEYRVELDGSHLGDFQVPADDSWYIVIIPDVFVSAGKHTVFVGTYEMDFHPDYYLDYIKIGDLRLEGEEYSRSGGNDPNSDLQGLWVEPSDVKVQFWDGSPNDGGVLISEKTVGVPQVASDHKHLYLNNTFVTHFIPSNGVYTVNVSWDGSREFHKIYVVVDPYDELEEVDETNNVAVKTVNLS
;
A
#
# COMPACT_ATOMS: atom_id res chain seq x y z
N MET A 1 59.34 -5.31 18.56
CA MET A 1 58.92 -3.90 18.54
C MET A 1 57.62 -3.84 17.77
N GLY A 2 56.48 -3.72 18.45
CA GLY A 2 55.16 -3.67 17.81
C GLY A 2 55.01 -2.39 17.00
N THR A 3 54.47 -2.48 15.79
CA THR A 3 54.17 -1.32 14.95
C THR A 3 52.91 -0.63 15.47
N ILE A 4 53.07 0.60 15.97
CA ILE A 4 51.93 1.43 16.42
C ILE A 4 51.07 1.77 15.19
N ARG A 5 49.77 1.46 15.26
CA ARG A 5 48.78 1.76 14.21
C ARG A 5 47.92 2.95 14.64
N TYR A 6 47.45 3.72 13.67
CA TYR A 6 46.60 4.89 13.89
C TYR A 6 45.29 4.75 13.10
N CYS A 7 44.19 5.26 13.66
CA CYS A 7 42.89 5.31 12.99
C CYS A 7 42.94 6.25 11.80
N LYS A 8 42.52 5.78 10.62
CA LYS A 8 42.46 6.58 9.38
C LYS A 8 41.51 7.79 9.46
N LYS A 9 40.47 7.72 10.30
CA LYS A 9 39.48 8.81 10.44
C LYS A 9 39.92 9.89 11.43
N CYS A 10 40.27 9.47 12.64
CA CYS A 10 40.41 10.38 13.78
C CYS A 10 41.85 10.46 14.34
N GLY A 11 42.80 9.74 13.75
CA GLY A 11 44.22 9.80 14.15
C GLY A 11 44.57 9.15 15.49
N ALA A 12 43.60 8.58 16.22
CA ALA A 12 43.84 7.93 17.50
C ALA A 12 44.73 6.68 17.37
N THR A 13 45.59 6.43 18.35
CA THR A 13 46.39 5.19 18.44
C THR A 13 45.49 3.98 18.65
N LEU A 14 45.74 2.92 17.90
CA LEU A 14 44.98 1.68 17.96
C LEU A 14 45.75 0.62 18.73
N PRO A 15 45.12 -0.06 19.71
CA PRO A 15 45.69 -1.23 20.35
C PRO A 15 45.98 -2.36 19.34
N GLU A 16 46.95 -3.22 19.64
CA GLU A 16 47.23 -4.39 18.81
C GLU A 16 45.98 -5.28 18.69
N GLY A 17 45.70 -5.78 17.47
CA GLY A 17 44.56 -6.65 17.20
C GLY A 17 43.20 -5.97 16.99
N VAL A 18 43.07 -4.66 17.23
CA VAL A 18 41.78 -3.95 17.08
C VAL A 18 41.52 -3.55 15.63
N ASN A 19 40.36 -3.95 15.10
CA ASN A 19 39.90 -3.63 13.73
C ASN A 19 38.82 -2.54 13.68
N VAL A 20 38.30 -2.08 14.82
CA VAL A 20 37.31 -0.99 14.90
C VAL A 20 37.84 0.07 15.84
N CYS A 21 37.92 1.33 15.39
CA CYS A 21 38.44 2.39 16.25
C CYS A 21 37.50 2.62 17.44
N PRO A 22 37.96 2.46 18.69
CA PRO A 22 37.11 2.64 19.87
C PRO A 22 36.69 4.11 20.08
N ASN A 23 37.40 5.05 19.46
CA ASN A 23 37.08 6.48 19.60
C ASN A 23 36.05 6.97 18.58
N CYS A 24 35.95 6.34 17.39
CA CYS A 24 35.09 6.86 16.33
C CYS A 24 34.29 5.80 15.57
N GLY A 25 34.34 4.53 15.99
CA GLY A 25 33.59 3.42 15.41
C GLY A 25 34.03 2.96 14.02
N MET A 26 35.04 3.58 13.40
CA MET A 26 35.40 3.24 12.01
C MET A 26 36.18 1.93 11.92
N LEU A 27 35.70 1.02 11.08
CA LEU A 27 36.36 -0.24 10.73
C LEU A 27 37.66 0.04 9.94
N GLN A 28 38.76 -0.57 10.35
CA GLN A 28 40.09 -0.45 9.74
C GLN A 28 40.35 -1.65 8.85
N THR A 29 39.84 -1.64 7.61
CA THR A 29 40.08 -2.72 6.64
C THR A 29 41.53 -2.70 6.15
N SER A 30 42.23 -3.83 6.30
CA SER A 30 43.52 -4.06 5.67
C SER A 30 43.31 -4.43 4.20
N SER A 31 43.95 -3.70 3.29
CA SER A 31 43.98 -4.01 1.85
C SER A 31 44.55 -5.41 1.64
N SER A 32 43.69 -6.37 1.30
CA SER A 32 44.11 -7.73 0.95
C SER A 32 44.09 -7.89 -0.58
N LYS A 33 45.28 -8.00 -1.16
CA LYS A 33 45.49 -8.28 -2.58
C LYS A 33 45.11 -9.72 -3.00
N SER A 34 44.47 -10.52 -2.13
CA SER A 34 44.11 -11.92 -2.41
C SER A 34 42.70 -12.12 -2.96
N VAL A 35 41.79 -11.13 -2.82
CA VAL A 35 40.39 -11.26 -3.27
C VAL A 35 40.24 -11.06 -4.78
N LEU A 36 41.10 -10.24 -5.40
CA LEU A 36 41.02 -9.93 -6.84
C LEU A 36 41.23 -11.17 -7.73
N SER A 37 42.04 -12.14 -7.31
CA SER A 37 42.30 -13.36 -8.07
C SER A 37 41.10 -14.33 -8.06
N ALA A 38 40.30 -14.34 -7.00
CA ALA A 38 39.11 -15.20 -6.93
C ALA A 38 37.97 -14.64 -7.78
N ILE A 39 37.81 -13.31 -7.80
CA ILE A 39 36.78 -12.64 -8.61
C ILE A 39 37.00 -12.86 -10.11
N ILE A 40 38.25 -12.81 -10.58
CA ILE A 40 38.57 -13.05 -12.00
C ILE A 40 38.24 -14.50 -12.41
N VAL A 41 38.49 -15.48 -11.54
CA VAL A 41 38.15 -16.88 -11.82
C VAL A 41 36.64 -17.10 -11.83
N VAL A 42 35.89 -16.49 -10.90
CA VAL A 42 34.42 -16.59 -10.89
C VAL A 42 33.81 -15.92 -12.12
N MET A 43 34.29 -14.75 -12.54
CA MET A 43 33.79 -14.07 -13.75
C MET A 43 34.07 -14.85 -15.04
N LEU A 44 35.19 -15.57 -15.12
CA LEU A 44 35.48 -16.43 -16.27
C LEU A 44 34.58 -17.68 -16.31
N VAL A 45 34.26 -18.26 -15.15
CA VAL A 45 33.36 -19.41 -15.07
C VAL A 45 31.90 -19.01 -15.37
N THR A 46 31.44 -17.85 -14.87
CA THR A 46 30.08 -17.37 -15.19
C THR A 46 29.94 -16.97 -16.66
N ALA A 47 30.96 -16.39 -17.29
CA ALA A 47 30.95 -16.11 -18.72
C ALA A 47 30.86 -17.40 -19.57
N LEU A 48 31.60 -18.46 -19.21
CA LEU A 48 31.56 -19.73 -19.91
C LEU A 48 30.21 -20.46 -19.75
N LEU A 49 29.61 -20.41 -18.56
CA LEU A 49 28.28 -20.98 -18.32
C LEU A 49 27.18 -20.14 -19.00
N GLY A 50 27.32 -18.81 -19.02
CA GLY A 50 26.38 -17.90 -19.68
C GLY A 50 26.31 -18.11 -21.19
N VAL A 51 27.44 -18.30 -21.87
CA VAL A 51 27.45 -18.59 -23.33
C VAL A 51 26.81 -19.94 -23.64
N SER A 52 26.99 -20.93 -22.77
CA SER A 52 26.36 -22.25 -22.92
C SER A 52 24.84 -22.18 -22.73
N PHE A 53 24.37 -21.35 -21.79
CA PHE A 53 22.95 -21.10 -21.55
C PHE A 53 22.31 -20.28 -22.70
N PHE A 54 23.03 -19.31 -23.25
CA PHE A 54 22.55 -18.50 -24.38
C PHE A 54 22.36 -19.33 -25.66
N MET A 55 23.28 -20.27 -25.93
CA MET A 55 23.11 -21.20 -27.06
C MET A 55 21.91 -22.15 -26.87
N MET A 56 21.58 -22.53 -25.63
CA MET A 56 20.41 -23.37 -25.34
C MET A 56 19.09 -22.60 -25.52
N LEU A 57 19.04 -21.30 -25.19
CA LEU A 57 17.86 -20.46 -25.39
C LEU A 57 17.58 -20.18 -26.87
N GLU A 58 18.62 -20.04 -27.70
CA GLU A 58 18.45 -19.81 -29.14
C GLU A 58 17.91 -21.05 -29.88
N ASP A 59 18.17 -22.26 -29.37
CA ASP A 59 17.56 -23.48 -29.89
C ASP A 59 16.08 -23.59 -29.49
N ILE A 60 15.70 -23.14 -28.28
CA ILE A 60 14.30 -23.11 -27.82
C ILE A 60 13.48 -22.09 -28.62
N SER A 61 14.03 -20.91 -28.95
CA SER A 61 13.30 -19.90 -29.74
C SER A 61 13.03 -20.37 -31.18
N LYS A 62 13.96 -21.10 -31.79
CA LYS A 62 13.79 -21.67 -33.13
C LYS A 62 12.77 -22.80 -33.17
N GLU A 63 12.56 -23.50 -32.05
CA GLU A 63 11.52 -24.53 -31.94
C GLU A 63 10.13 -23.91 -31.75
N SER A 64 9.99 -22.80 -31.03
CA SER A 64 8.72 -22.07 -30.89
C SER A 64 8.26 -21.41 -32.19
N GLU A 65 9.15 -20.83 -32.99
CA GLU A 65 8.77 -20.22 -34.29
C GLU A 65 8.25 -21.27 -35.28
N ARG A 66 8.80 -22.50 -35.26
CA ARG A 66 8.28 -23.63 -36.06
C ARG A 66 6.92 -24.14 -35.58
N PHE A 67 6.59 -23.94 -34.30
CA PHE A 67 5.29 -24.29 -33.75
C PHE A 67 4.21 -23.29 -34.18
N PHE A 68 4.55 -22.00 -34.30
CA PHE A 68 3.62 -20.95 -34.74
C PHE A 68 3.35 -20.96 -36.25
N GLU A 69 4.34 -21.26 -37.11
CA GLU A 69 4.11 -21.32 -38.57
C GLU A 69 3.25 -22.52 -39.01
N ASN A 70 3.22 -23.61 -38.24
CA ASN A 70 2.37 -24.78 -38.53
C ASN A 70 0.91 -24.60 -38.07
N SER A 71 0.59 -23.58 -37.25
CA SER A 71 -0.78 -23.31 -36.81
C SER A 71 -1.57 -22.40 -37.76
N ASN A 72 -0.91 -21.73 -38.73
CA ASN A 72 -1.53 -20.73 -39.60
C ASN A 72 -1.80 -21.19 -41.04
N ASN A 73 -1.64 -22.49 -41.35
CA ASN A 73 -2.00 -23.06 -42.65
C ASN A 73 -2.99 -24.23 -42.49
N GLY A 74 -4.26 -23.90 -42.27
CA GLY A 74 -5.34 -24.88 -42.17
C GLY A 74 -6.73 -24.28 -42.41
N ASN A 75 -7.12 -24.23 -43.69
CA ASN A 75 -8.48 -24.29 -44.23
C ASN A 75 -9.53 -23.21 -43.91
N SER A 76 -9.81 -22.44 -44.96
CA SER A 76 -11.13 -21.96 -45.37
C SER A 76 -12.13 -23.12 -45.51
N MET A 77 -13.27 -23.07 -44.79
CA MET A 77 -14.64 -23.41 -45.22
C MET A 77 -15.51 -23.84 -44.03
N GLY A 78 -16.70 -23.22 -43.92
CA GLY A 78 -17.90 -23.88 -43.36
C GLY A 78 -18.43 -23.31 -42.03
N ASP A 79 -19.61 -22.70 -42.10
CA ASP A 79 -20.54 -22.47 -40.99
C ASP A 79 -20.71 -23.71 -40.11
N GLU A 80 -20.79 -23.52 -38.78
CA GLU A 80 -21.97 -23.85 -37.97
C GLU A 80 -21.76 -23.46 -36.49
N GLY A 81 -22.84 -23.02 -35.86
CA GLY A 81 -22.86 -22.27 -34.60
C GLY A 81 -22.28 -22.97 -33.37
N GLY A 82 -21.56 -22.18 -32.59
CA GLY A 82 -21.22 -22.44 -31.19
C GLY A 82 -21.16 -21.10 -30.47
N ASN A 83 -22.26 -20.72 -29.82
CA ASN A 83 -22.36 -19.52 -28.98
C ASN A 83 -21.35 -19.58 -27.83
N ASN A 84 -20.21 -18.90 -27.99
CA ASN A 84 -19.62 -18.19 -26.87
C ASN A 84 -20.30 -16.82 -26.85
N SER A 85 -21.21 -16.64 -25.90
CA SER A 85 -21.82 -15.35 -25.61
C SER A 85 -20.74 -14.40 -25.06
N PHE A 86 -19.95 -13.82 -25.96
CA PHE A 86 -19.27 -12.57 -25.67
C PHE A 86 -20.35 -11.50 -25.61
N VAL A 87 -20.68 -11.08 -24.39
CA VAL A 87 -21.38 -9.82 -24.17
C VAL A 87 -20.46 -8.75 -24.74
N SER A 88 -20.95 -7.98 -25.72
CA SER A 88 -20.24 -6.80 -26.19
C SER A 88 -20.19 -5.80 -25.04
N GLN A 89 -19.05 -5.69 -24.37
CA GLN A 89 -18.79 -4.58 -23.46
C GLN A 89 -18.75 -3.29 -24.28
N GLY A 90 -19.44 -2.25 -23.81
CA GLY A 90 -19.24 -0.91 -24.34
C GLY A 90 -17.78 -0.46 -24.15
N GLU A 91 -17.38 0.59 -24.85
CA GLU A 91 -16.04 1.15 -24.73
C GLU A 91 -15.81 1.70 -23.32
N ILE A 92 -14.67 1.39 -22.70
CA ILE A 92 -14.29 1.94 -21.39
C ILE A 92 -14.16 3.45 -21.51
N MET A 93 -14.79 4.18 -20.60
CA MET A 93 -14.72 5.64 -20.54
C MET A 93 -13.77 6.08 -19.44
N LEU A 94 -12.92 7.04 -19.74
CA LEU A 94 -12.01 7.67 -18.78
C LEU A 94 -12.32 9.16 -18.68
N LEU A 95 -12.71 9.62 -17.49
CA LEU A 95 -13.13 11.00 -17.24
C LEU A 95 -12.26 11.60 -16.14
N LYS A 96 -11.61 12.74 -16.40
CA LYS A 96 -10.90 13.47 -15.35
C LYS A 96 -11.89 13.94 -14.29
N ASP A 97 -11.60 13.63 -13.04
CA ASP A 97 -12.38 14.03 -11.89
C ASP A 97 -11.84 15.34 -11.32
N PHE A 98 -12.71 16.34 -11.26
CA PHE A 98 -12.40 17.65 -10.69
C PHE A 98 -13.00 17.82 -9.29
N SER A 99 -13.62 16.78 -8.73
CA SER A 99 -14.08 16.82 -7.36
C SER A 99 -12.88 16.74 -6.40
N SER A 100 -12.78 17.73 -5.52
CA SER A 100 -11.92 17.68 -4.33
C SER A 100 -12.42 16.57 -3.42
N PRO A 101 -11.53 15.88 -2.67
CA PRO A 101 -10.12 16.24 -2.45
C PRO A 101 -9.12 15.78 -3.55
N GLY A 102 -8.02 16.51 -3.73
CA GLY A 102 -6.79 16.07 -4.39
C GLY A 102 -6.15 14.84 -3.69
N TRP A 103 -5.06 14.31 -4.22
CA TRP A 103 -4.61 12.94 -3.91
C TRP A 103 -4.08 12.79 -2.49
N GLU A 104 -3.32 13.77 -2.01
CA GLU A 104 -2.73 13.76 -0.67
C GLU A 104 -3.55 14.58 0.34
N GLU A 105 -4.85 14.77 0.08
CA GLU A 105 -5.71 15.57 0.97
C GLU A 105 -6.26 14.69 2.11
N PHE A 106 -5.43 14.40 3.10
CA PHE A 106 -5.81 13.85 4.39
C PHE A 106 -6.05 15.01 5.38
N ASP A 107 -7.07 14.91 6.22
CA ASP A 107 -7.32 15.93 7.24
C ASP A 107 -7.96 15.26 8.45
N TYR A 108 -7.18 14.94 9.47
CA TYR A 108 -7.70 14.42 10.72
C TYR A 108 -8.06 15.56 11.64
N ALA A 109 -9.12 15.35 12.43
CA ALA A 109 -9.53 16.37 13.37
C ALA A 109 -10.07 15.78 14.65
N VAL A 110 -9.84 16.51 15.74
CA VAL A 110 -10.52 16.27 17.02
C VAL A 110 -11.05 17.59 17.57
N GLU A 111 -12.34 17.63 17.89
CA GLU A 111 -12.98 18.82 18.46
C GLU A 111 -13.24 18.66 19.97
N PRO A 112 -13.20 19.75 20.76
CA PRO A 112 -13.66 19.75 22.15
C PRO A 112 -15.10 19.24 22.37
N SER A 113 -15.94 19.33 21.32
CA SER A 113 -17.31 18.81 21.28
C SER A 113 -17.35 17.27 21.24
N GLY A 114 -16.34 16.65 20.62
CA GLY A 114 -16.15 15.21 20.49
C GLY A 114 -15.50 14.55 21.71
N VAL A 115 -14.94 15.32 22.65
CA VAL A 115 -14.34 14.79 23.88
C VAL A 115 -15.35 14.77 25.03
N ARG A 116 -15.60 13.58 25.57
CA ARG A 116 -16.55 13.29 26.64
C ARG A 116 -15.84 12.56 27.78
N VAL A 117 -16.17 12.90 29.02
CA VAL A 117 -15.67 12.18 30.22
C VAL A 117 -16.86 11.62 30.97
N ILE A 118 -16.89 10.30 31.12
CA ILE A 118 -18.03 9.54 31.61
C ILE A 118 -17.62 8.89 32.94
N SER A 119 -18.39 9.13 34.00
CA SER A 119 -18.17 8.45 35.27
C SER A 119 -18.64 7.00 35.20
N THR A 120 -17.83 6.10 35.73
CA THR A 120 -18.11 4.67 35.84
C THR A 120 -18.05 4.23 37.30
N GLY A 121 -18.52 3.02 37.62
CA GLY A 121 -18.46 2.49 38.98
C GLY A 121 -17.04 2.32 39.55
N THR A 122 -16.01 2.38 38.71
CA THR A 122 -14.60 2.11 39.07
C THR A 122 -13.64 3.25 38.71
N GLY A 123 -14.13 4.39 38.23
CA GLY A 123 -13.29 5.52 37.76
C GLY A 123 -13.99 6.31 36.66
N TYR A 124 -13.24 6.76 35.66
CA TYR A 124 -13.77 7.50 34.51
C TYR A 124 -13.34 6.87 33.18
N VAL A 125 -14.12 7.11 32.14
CA VAL A 125 -13.75 6.82 30.75
C VAL A 125 -13.72 8.13 30.00
N ILE A 126 -12.61 8.39 29.31
CA ILE A 126 -12.51 9.46 28.32
C ILE A 126 -12.85 8.85 26.97
N GLU A 127 -13.86 9.43 26.33
CA GLU A 127 -14.28 9.11 24.97
C GLU A 127 -13.92 10.28 24.06
N ALA A 128 -13.33 10.00 22.91
CA ALA A 128 -13.04 11.01 21.89
C ALA A 128 -13.42 10.51 20.50
N ASP A 129 -14.07 11.38 19.73
CA ASP A 129 -14.38 11.14 18.32
C ASP A 129 -13.26 11.78 17.48
N VAL A 130 -12.50 10.97 16.76
CA VAL A 130 -11.50 11.39 15.77
C VAL A 130 -12.10 11.25 14.38
N ARG A 131 -11.94 12.27 13.54
CA ARG A 131 -12.53 12.28 12.19
C ARG A 131 -11.43 12.24 11.14
N ASN A 132 -11.71 11.59 10.01
CA ASN A 132 -11.01 11.88 8.75
C ASN A 132 -11.93 12.75 7.90
N LEU A 133 -11.57 14.01 7.71
CA LEU A 133 -12.24 15.01 6.88
C LEU A 133 -11.72 15.00 5.43
N GLY A 134 -10.63 14.26 5.17
CA GLY A 134 -10.02 14.07 3.87
C GLY A 134 -10.30 12.70 3.24
N LEU A 135 -9.54 12.35 2.20
CA LEU A 135 -9.58 11.05 1.55
C LEU A 135 -8.85 9.98 2.39
N CYS A 136 -9.19 8.73 2.17
CA CYS A 136 -8.37 7.57 2.53
C CYS A 136 -8.26 6.75 1.26
N GLU A 137 -7.11 6.14 1.01
CA GLU A 137 -6.86 5.48 -0.26
C GLU A 137 -5.92 4.30 -0.12
N ALA A 138 -6.02 3.41 -1.11
CA ALA A 138 -5.00 2.40 -1.34
C ALA A 138 -4.01 2.88 -2.39
N ARG A 139 -2.72 2.72 -2.10
CA ARG A 139 -1.63 3.06 -3.03
C ARG A 139 -0.62 1.94 -3.18
N SER A 140 0.03 1.86 -4.34
CA SER A 140 1.13 0.90 -4.56
C SER A 140 2.49 1.56 -4.43
N ASN A 141 3.40 0.97 -3.66
CA ASN A 141 4.80 1.38 -3.64
C ASN A 141 5.66 0.28 -4.28
N TYR A 142 6.19 0.51 -5.47
CA TYR A 142 7.06 -0.39 -6.23
C TYR A 142 6.41 -1.67 -6.78
N GLY A 143 6.64 -1.97 -8.07
CA GLY A 143 6.27 -3.25 -8.69
C GLY A 143 7.44 -3.92 -9.40
N TRP A 144 7.48 -5.26 -9.39
CA TRP A 144 8.24 -6.08 -10.33
C TRP A 144 7.38 -7.19 -10.93
N TRP A 145 7.89 -7.77 -12.02
CA TRP A 145 7.22 -8.78 -12.82
C TRP A 145 6.99 -10.10 -12.07
N SER A 146 5.75 -10.58 -12.06
CA SER A 146 5.37 -11.95 -11.66
C SER A 146 5.27 -12.90 -12.85
N SER A 147 5.40 -14.21 -12.61
CA SER A 147 5.26 -15.23 -13.67
C SER A 147 3.86 -15.34 -14.28
N ASP A 148 2.84 -14.82 -13.58
CA ASP A 148 1.47 -14.67 -14.06
C ASP A 148 1.18 -13.25 -14.59
N GLY A 149 2.20 -12.39 -14.67
CA GLY A 149 2.15 -11.08 -15.32
C GLY A 149 1.57 -9.94 -14.48
N ARG A 150 1.11 -10.15 -13.24
CA ARG A 150 0.60 -9.09 -12.35
C ARG A 150 1.74 -8.32 -11.66
N SER A 151 1.74 -6.98 -11.68
CA SER A 151 2.87 -6.16 -11.18
C SER A 151 2.60 -5.41 -9.86
N CYS A 152 1.38 -4.92 -9.61
CA CYS A 152 0.88 -4.41 -8.31
C CYS A 152 -0.65 -4.46 -8.32
N TRP A 153 -1.31 -5.01 -7.30
CA TRP A 153 -2.75 -5.24 -7.36
C TRP A 153 -3.43 -5.36 -5.99
N GLY A 154 -4.75 -5.15 -6.01
CA GLY A 154 -5.70 -5.49 -4.96
C GLY A 154 -6.84 -6.35 -5.48
N GLU A 155 -7.43 -7.13 -4.57
CA GLU A 155 -8.68 -7.86 -4.80
C GLU A 155 -9.66 -7.57 -3.66
N TRP A 156 -10.91 -7.25 -4.00
CA TRP A 156 -11.98 -6.99 -3.05
C TRP A 156 -13.03 -8.08 -3.18
N ASP A 157 -13.26 -8.80 -2.09
CA ASP A 157 -14.37 -9.73 -1.98
C ASP A 157 -15.65 -8.99 -1.59
N PHE A 158 -16.72 -9.26 -2.31
CA PHE A 158 -18.03 -8.67 -2.01
C PHE A 158 -19.16 -9.67 -2.24
N GLU A 159 -20.33 -9.38 -1.69
CA GLU A 159 -21.56 -10.12 -1.94
C GLU A 159 -22.56 -9.21 -2.64
N PHE A 160 -23.08 -9.67 -3.76
CA PHE A 160 -24.01 -8.96 -4.62
C PHE A 160 -25.38 -9.61 -4.51
N ASN A 161 -26.42 -8.83 -4.19
CA ASN A 161 -27.70 -9.39 -3.76
C ASN A 161 -28.54 -9.92 -4.92
N ASP A 162 -28.50 -9.21 -6.06
CA ASP A 162 -29.36 -9.46 -7.20
C ASP A 162 -28.51 -9.56 -8.47
N SER A 163 -28.91 -10.42 -9.41
CA SER A 163 -28.24 -10.49 -10.71
C SER A 163 -28.67 -9.33 -11.59
N GLU A 164 -27.74 -8.48 -12.01
CA GLU A 164 -28.02 -7.32 -12.86
C GLU A 164 -26.84 -6.95 -13.77
N THR A 165 -27.13 -6.14 -14.78
CA THR A 165 -26.11 -5.50 -15.62
C THR A 165 -25.90 -4.09 -15.10
N VAL A 166 -24.68 -3.76 -14.72
CA VAL A 166 -24.28 -2.50 -14.10
C VAL A 166 -23.04 -1.93 -14.77
N ASP A 167 -22.82 -0.64 -14.56
CA ASP A 167 -21.52 -0.04 -14.81
C ASP A 167 -20.63 -0.26 -13.58
N ILE A 168 -19.37 -0.63 -13.80
CA ILE A 168 -18.34 -0.60 -12.77
C ILE A 168 -17.58 0.72 -12.90
N GLN A 169 -17.51 1.49 -11.82
CA GLN A 169 -16.76 2.75 -11.77
C GLN A 169 -15.59 2.64 -10.81
N LEU A 170 -14.44 3.15 -11.21
CA LEU A 170 -13.26 3.23 -10.34
C LEU A 170 -12.81 4.69 -10.26
N ARG A 171 -12.52 5.18 -9.05
CA ARG A 171 -11.82 6.46 -8.87
C ARG A 171 -10.35 6.16 -8.63
N VAL A 172 -9.54 6.42 -9.65
CA VAL A 172 -8.13 6.03 -9.71
C VAL A 172 -7.24 7.23 -10.02
N GLY A 173 -5.99 7.12 -9.59
CA GLY A 173 -4.95 8.10 -9.83
C GLY A 173 -3.62 7.42 -10.13
N ASP A 174 -2.80 8.03 -10.98
CA ASP A 174 -1.45 7.61 -11.30
C ASP A 174 -0.40 8.74 -11.27
N ASN A 175 0.67 8.61 -10.48
CA ASN A 175 1.82 9.54 -10.49
C ASN A 175 3.10 8.86 -11.02
N SER A 176 2.97 7.69 -11.65
CA SER A 176 4.08 6.94 -12.25
C SER A 176 4.78 7.76 -13.33
N PRO A 177 6.01 7.42 -13.75
CA PRO A 177 6.62 8.06 -14.91
C PRO A 177 5.75 7.97 -16.17
N GLU A 178 5.80 9.00 -17.02
CA GLU A 178 5.11 8.97 -18.31
C GLU A 178 5.46 7.69 -19.09
N PRO A 179 4.45 6.99 -19.65
CA PRO A 179 3.12 7.53 -19.93
C PRO A 179 2.04 7.23 -18.86
N GLY A 180 2.42 6.75 -17.67
CA GLY A 180 1.49 6.22 -16.65
C GLY A 180 1.31 4.71 -16.76
N ALA A 181 0.70 4.10 -15.74
CA ALA A 181 0.43 2.68 -15.67
C ALA A 181 -0.79 2.28 -16.52
N GLU A 182 -0.71 1.06 -17.07
CA GLU A 182 -1.86 0.37 -17.64
C GLU A 182 -2.51 -0.50 -16.56
N TYR A 183 -3.77 -0.21 -16.29
CA TYR A 183 -4.60 -0.90 -15.32
C TYR A 183 -5.39 -1.98 -16.02
N ARG A 184 -5.59 -3.09 -15.31
CA ARG A 184 -6.52 -4.15 -15.65
C ARG A 184 -7.58 -4.26 -14.57
N VAL A 185 -8.81 -4.49 -15.00
CA VAL A 185 -9.92 -4.87 -14.13
C VAL A 185 -10.44 -6.25 -14.51
N GLU A 186 -10.66 -7.10 -13.51
CA GLU A 186 -11.25 -8.43 -13.68
C GLU A 186 -12.38 -8.63 -12.66
N LEU A 187 -13.41 -9.39 -13.05
CA LEU A 187 -14.46 -9.85 -12.15
C LEU A 187 -14.47 -11.38 -12.16
N ASP A 188 -14.26 -11.99 -10.99
CA ASP A 188 -14.10 -13.44 -10.81
C ASP A 188 -13.03 -14.05 -11.75
N GLY A 189 -11.96 -13.29 -12.00
CA GLY A 189 -10.89 -13.65 -12.93
C GLY A 189 -11.26 -13.53 -14.41
N SER A 190 -12.47 -13.09 -14.74
CA SER A 190 -12.84 -12.74 -16.11
C SER A 190 -12.36 -11.32 -16.42
N HIS A 191 -11.56 -11.18 -17.48
CA HIS A 191 -11.07 -9.89 -17.94
C HIS A 191 -12.24 -8.97 -18.33
N LEU A 192 -12.29 -7.77 -17.74
CA LEU A 192 -13.27 -6.76 -18.09
C LEU A 192 -12.70 -5.65 -18.98
N GLY A 193 -11.42 -5.36 -18.87
CA GLY A 193 -10.77 -4.39 -19.72
C GLY A 193 -9.44 -3.88 -19.17
N ASP A 194 -8.68 -3.27 -20.08
CA ASP A 194 -7.42 -2.60 -19.80
C ASP A 194 -7.57 -1.11 -20.15
N PHE A 195 -6.99 -0.22 -19.35
CA PHE A 195 -7.01 1.22 -19.60
C PHE A 195 -5.77 1.89 -19.00
N GLN A 196 -5.36 3.00 -19.60
CA GLN A 196 -4.22 3.78 -19.15
C GLN A 196 -4.68 5.03 -18.41
N VAL A 197 -4.18 5.24 -17.20
CA VAL A 197 -4.45 6.45 -16.42
C VAL A 197 -3.30 7.45 -16.66
N PRO A 198 -3.60 8.70 -17.04
CA PRO A 198 -2.57 9.72 -17.20
C PRO A 198 -1.77 9.97 -15.92
N ALA A 199 -0.45 9.97 -16.06
CA ALA A 199 0.50 10.34 -15.02
C ALA A 199 0.56 11.87 -14.79
N ASP A 200 -0.53 12.46 -14.29
CA ASP A 200 -0.66 13.92 -14.12
C ASP A 200 -1.18 14.36 -12.74
N ASP A 201 -1.01 13.50 -11.72
CA ASP A 201 -1.37 13.75 -10.33
C ASP A 201 -2.84 14.19 -10.15
N SER A 202 -3.76 13.70 -10.99
CA SER A 202 -5.17 14.09 -10.98
C SER A 202 -6.15 12.93 -11.03
N TRP A 203 -7.23 12.97 -10.23
CA TRP A 203 -8.15 11.85 -10.14
C TRP A 203 -8.88 11.59 -11.47
N TYR A 204 -9.16 10.33 -11.76
CA TYR A 204 -9.97 9.91 -12.90
C TYR A 204 -11.07 8.96 -12.46
N ILE A 205 -12.26 9.15 -13.02
CA ILE A 205 -13.34 8.16 -13.01
C ILE A 205 -13.23 7.32 -14.26
N VAL A 206 -12.94 6.04 -14.07
CA VAL A 206 -13.02 5.01 -15.10
C VAL A 206 -14.41 4.38 -15.03
N ILE A 207 -15.06 4.17 -16.18
CA ILE A 207 -16.36 3.51 -16.27
C ILE A 207 -16.23 2.33 -17.24
N ILE A 208 -16.47 1.13 -16.72
CA ILE A 208 -16.57 -0.11 -17.50
C ILE A 208 -18.07 -0.42 -17.65
N PRO A 209 -18.65 -0.20 -18.84
CA PRO A 209 -20.09 -0.29 -19.02
C PRO A 209 -20.58 -1.72 -19.21
N ASP A 210 -21.87 -1.92 -18.95
CA ASP A 210 -22.62 -3.13 -19.32
C ASP A 210 -22.05 -4.46 -18.74
N VAL A 211 -21.53 -4.43 -17.51
CA VAL A 211 -21.00 -5.60 -16.80
C VAL A 211 -22.13 -6.37 -16.13
N PHE A 212 -22.34 -7.63 -16.53
CA PHE A 212 -23.27 -8.52 -15.84
C PHE A 212 -22.64 -9.10 -14.56
N VAL A 213 -23.27 -8.85 -13.42
CA VAL A 213 -22.89 -9.40 -12.11
C VAL A 213 -24.03 -10.28 -11.63
N SER A 214 -23.73 -11.53 -11.26
CA SER A 214 -24.75 -12.42 -10.71
C SER A 214 -25.00 -12.15 -9.22
N ALA A 215 -26.12 -12.63 -8.70
CA ALA A 215 -26.29 -12.71 -7.24
C ALA A 215 -25.30 -13.73 -6.65
N GLY A 216 -24.64 -13.37 -5.55
CA GLY A 216 -23.71 -14.22 -4.84
C GLY A 216 -22.40 -13.52 -4.49
N LYS A 217 -21.38 -14.34 -4.18
CA LYS A 217 -20.05 -13.86 -3.82
C LYS A 217 -19.21 -13.66 -5.06
N HIS A 218 -18.50 -12.54 -5.07
CA HIS A 218 -17.68 -12.10 -6.18
C HIS A 218 -16.35 -11.54 -5.68
N THR A 219 -15.38 -11.52 -6.59
CA THR A 219 -14.10 -10.84 -6.37
C THR A 219 -13.84 -9.90 -7.54
N VAL A 220 -13.61 -8.62 -7.26
CA VAL A 220 -13.07 -7.68 -8.24
C VAL A 220 -11.57 -7.55 -8.04
N PHE A 221 -10.82 -7.67 -9.13
CA PHE A 221 -9.39 -7.40 -9.19
C PHE A 221 -9.16 -6.04 -9.85
N VAL A 222 -8.26 -5.25 -9.26
CA VAL A 222 -7.74 -4.02 -9.87
C VAL A 222 -6.24 -4.02 -9.67
N GLY A 223 -5.50 -3.78 -10.75
CA GLY A 223 -4.05 -3.68 -10.68
C GLY A 223 -3.40 -3.52 -12.04
N THR A 224 -2.10 -3.72 -12.10
CA THR A 224 -1.31 -3.53 -13.33
C THR A 224 -0.70 -4.86 -13.79
N TYR A 225 -0.43 -4.99 -15.10
CA TYR A 225 0.24 -6.14 -15.69
C TYR A 225 1.56 -5.75 -16.35
N GLU A 226 2.56 -6.65 -16.29
CA GLU A 226 3.81 -6.67 -17.06
C GLU A 226 4.53 -5.31 -17.18
N MET A 227 4.72 -4.63 -16.05
CA MET A 227 5.37 -3.32 -16.06
C MET A 227 6.88 -3.43 -15.88
N ASP A 228 7.63 -2.83 -16.82
CA ASP A 228 9.09 -2.67 -16.77
C ASP A 228 9.54 -1.49 -15.86
N PHE A 229 8.59 -0.82 -15.21
CA PHE A 229 8.81 0.31 -14.31
C PHE A 229 7.92 0.21 -13.06
N HIS A 230 8.21 1.02 -12.04
CA HIS A 230 7.48 1.03 -10.77
C HIS A 230 6.14 1.77 -10.94
N PRO A 231 4.99 1.07 -11.01
CA PRO A 231 3.71 1.75 -10.86
C PRO A 231 3.64 2.40 -9.49
N ASP A 232 3.12 3.60 -9.47
CA ASP A 232 2.64 4.28 -8.29
C ASP A 232 1.22 4.75 -8.60
N TYR A 233 0.29 3.84 -8.34
CA TYR A 233 -1.12 4.07 -8.58
C TYR A 233 -1.92 4.08 -7.29
N TYR A 234 -3.04 4.80 -7.37
CA TYR A 234 -3.94 5.17 -6.30
C TYR A 234 -5.35 4.70 -6.63
N LEU A 235 -6.05 4.24 -5.62
CA LEU A 235 -7.44 3.85 -5.70
C LEU A 235 -8.18 4.38 -4.47
N ASP A 236 -9.16 5.24 -4.71
CA ASP A 236 -10.08 5.75 -3.70
C ASP A 236 -11.26 4.78 -3.54
N TYR A 237 -11.94 4.41 -4.63
CA TYR A 237 -13.08 3.49 -4.53
C TYR A 237 -13.37 2.73 -5.81
N ILE A 238 -14.14 1.65 -5.63
CA ILE A 238 -14.81 0.89 -6.68
C ILE A 238 -16.32 0.96 -6.44
N LYS A 239 -17.10 1.35 -7.44
CA LYS A 239 -18.57 1.26 -7.43
C LYS A 239 -19.04 0.20 -8.41
N ILE A 240 -19.94 -0.67 -7.97
CA ILE A 240 -20.54 -1.74 -8.76
C ILE A 240 -22.05 -1.59 -8.62
N GLY A 241 -22.69 -0.89 -9.56
CA GLY A 241 -24.06 -0.42 -9.37
C GLY A 241 -24.15 0.53 -8.15
N ASP A 242 -25.04 0.20 -7.20
CA ASP A 242 -25.20 0.96 -5.95
C ASP A 242 -24.20 0.55 -4.84
N LEU A 243 -23.47 -0.56 -5.02
CA LEU A 243 -22.45 -1.00 -4.08
C LEU A 243 -21.21 -0.11 -4.22
N ARG A 244 -20.67 0.35 -3.09
CA ARG A 244 -19.39 1.05 -3.00
C ARG A 244 -18.44 0.23 -2.14
N LEU A 245 -17.25 -0.03 -2.66
CA LEU A 245 -16.12 -0.63 -1.98
C LEU A 245 -15.05 0.44 -1.87
N GLU A 246 -14.57 0.72 -0.66
CA GLU A 246 -13.48 1.68 -0.48
C GLU A 246 -12.15 1.03 -0.89
N GLY A 247 -11.26 1.82 -1.47
CA GLY A 247 -9.98 1.37 -1.99
C GLY A 247 -9.14 0.73 -0.90
N GLU A 248 -9.22 1.24 0.32
CA GLU A 248 -8.51 0.74 1.48
C GLU A 248 -9.05 -0.58 2.07
N GLU A 249 -10.18 -1.11 1.58
CA GLU A 249 -10.83 -2.34 2.09
C GLU A 249 -10.54 -3.62 1.27
N TYR A 250 -9.43 -3.68 0.54
CA TYR A 250 -9.06 -4.88 -0.25
C TYR A 250 -8.85 -6.12 0.61
N SER A 251 -9.38 -7.27 0.18
CA SER A 251 -9.24 -8.53 0.90
C SER A 251 -7.86 -9.16 0.72
N ARG A 252 -7.25 -8.94 -0.46
CA ARG A 252 -5.93 -9.46 -0.83
C ARG A 252 -5.20 -8.41 -1.63
N SER A 253 -3.88 -8.41 -1.52
CA SER A 253 -3.02 -7.62 -2.39
C SER A 253 -1.84 -8.48 -2.85
N GLY A 254 -1.09 -7.95 -3.80
CA GLY A 254 0.17 -8.54 -4.20
C GLY A 254 0.93 -7.70 -5.20
N GLY A 255 2.20 -8.07 -5.36
CA GLY A 255 3.16 -7.48 -6.29
C GLY A 255 4.45 -8.25 -6.14
N ASN A 256 5.14 -8.60 -7.22
CA ASN A 256 6.34 -9.41 -7.09
C ASN A 256 7.52 -8.47 -6.83
N ASP A 257 8.21 -8.54 -5.69
CA ASP A 257 9.53 -7.94 -5.47
C ASP A 257 10.43 -9.00 -4.82
N PRO A 258 11.71 -9.15 -5.22
CA PRO A 258 12.69 -9.92 -4.44
C PRO A 258 12.91 -9.47 -2.97
N ASN A 259 12.38 -8.32 -2.52
CA ASN A 259 12.36 -7.85 -1.14
C ASN A 259 10.95 -8.00 -0.50
N SER A 260 10.87 -8.58 0.70
CA SER A 260 9.63 -9.01 1.38
C SER A 260 8.81 -7.90 2.01
N ASP A 261 9.31 -6.66 2.05
CA ASP A 261 8.82 -5.63 2.96
C ASP A 261 8.00 -4.53 2.24
N LEU A 262 7.73 -4.68 0.93
CA LEU A 262 7.19 -3.59 0.08
C LEU A 262 6.03 -4.01 -0.85
N GLN A 263 5.39 -5.18 -0.67
CA GLN A 263 4.52 -5.75 -1.72
C GLN A 263 3.06 -5.29 -1.67
N GLY A 264 2.52 -4.89 -2.82
CA GLY A 264 1.08 -4.73 -3.08
C GLY A 264 0.52 -3.33 -2.83
N LEU A 265 -0.81 -3.26 -2.77
CA LEU A 265 -1.50 -2.07 -2.27
C LEU A 265 -1.30 -1.94 -0.76
N TRP A 266 -1.15 -0.71 -0.30
CA TRP A 266 -1.05 -0.28 1.10
C TRP A 266 -2.12 0.77 1.36
N VAL A 267 -2.62 0.83 2.58
CA VAL A 267 -3.57 1.88 2.98
C VAL A 267 -2.81 3.08 3.51
N GLU A 268 -3.17 4.27 3.06
CA GLU A 268 -2.66 5.52 3.62
C GLU A 268 -3.73 6.47 4.19
N PRO A 269 -3.40 7.16 5.30
CA PRO A 269 -2.23 6.91 6.14
C PRO A 269 -2.34 5.57 6.86
N SER A 270 -1.18 5.00 7.18
CA SER A 270 -1.12 3.77 7.96
C SER A 270 -0.98 4.10 9.45
N ASP A 271 -1.90 3.59 10.27
CA ASP A 271 -1.87 3.66 11.73
C ASP A 271 -1.94 5.07 12.36
N VAL A 272 -3.13 5.70 12.31
CA VAL A 272 -3.38 6.99 12.99
C VAL A 272 -3.16 6.88 14.51
N LYS A 273 -2.33 7.77 15.08
CA LYS A 273 -2.02 7.80 16.52
C LYS A 273 -2.83 8.88 17.25
N VAL A 274 -3.27 8.55 18.45
CA VAL A 274 -4.00 9.48 19.34
C VAL A 274 -3.48 9.36 20.76
N GLN A 275 -3.12 10.49 21.36
CA GLN A 275 -2.74 10.58 22.76
C GLN A 275 -3.77 11.32 23.60
N PHE A 276 -3.93 10.85 24.84
CA PHE A 276 -4.80 11.42 25.86
C PHE A 276 -3.95 11.90 27.03
N TRP A 277 -4.15 13.13 27.47
CA TRP A 277 -3.35 13.76 28.52
C TRP A 277 -4.23 14.39 29.59
N ASP A 278 -3.79 14.30 30.84
CA ASP A 278 -4.29 15.11 31.95
C ASP A 278 -3.34 16.28 32.17
N GLY A 279 -3.78 17.49 31.80
CA GLY A 279 -2.93 18.67 31.67
C GLY A 279 -2.32 18.83 30.27
N SER A 280 -1.70 19.99 30.04
CA SER A 280 -1.12 20.35 28.73
C SER A 280 0.08 19.46 28.41
N PRO A 281 0.13 18.79 27.23
CA PRO A 281 1.27 17.97 26.82
C PRO A 281 2.59 18.76 26.81
N ASN A 282 2.51 20.05 26.45
CA ASN A 282 3.67 20.94 26.32
C ASN A 282 4.10 21.58 27.65
N ASP A 283 3.29 21.46 28.71
CA ASP A 283 3.54 22.09 30.03
C ASP A 283 3.58 21.07 31.18
N GLY A 284 4.07 19.85 30.90
CA GLY A 284 4.27 18.82 31.93
C GLY A 284 3.01 18.07 32.34
N GLY A 285 2.00 18.02 31.48
CA GLY A 285 0.85 17.14 31.62
C GLY A 285 1.25 15.66 31.72
N VAL A 286 0.32 14.85 32.21
CA VAL A 286 0.54 13.41 32.40
C VAL A 286 -0.15 12.65 31.26
N LEU A 287 0.63 11.87 30.50
CA LEU A 287 0.08 10.98 29.48
C LEU A 287 -0.79 9.91 30.15
N ILE A 288 -2.07 9.87 29.77
CA ILE A 288 -3.04 8.89 30.23
C ILE A 288 -2.92 7.63 29.38
N SER A 289 -2.93 7.79 28.05
CA SER A 289 -2.81 6.67 27.10
C SER A 289 -2.44 7.19 25.71
N GLU A 290 -1.78 6.33 24.95
CA GLU A 290 -1.69 6.42 23.50
C GLU A 290 -2.46 5.25 22.87
N LYS A 291 -3.06 5.48 21.70
CA LYS A 291 -3.80 4.47 20.91
C LYS A 291 -3.46 4.62 19.44
N THR A 292 -3.29 3.51 18.74
CA THR A 292 -3.60 3.46 17.31
C THR A 292 -5.11 3.43 17.16
N VAL A 293 -5.67 4.27 16.30
CA VAL A 293 -7.11 4.38 16.05
C VAL A 293 -7.42 4.11 14.58
N GLY A 294 -8.67 3.75 14.31
CA GLY A 294 -9.12 3.39 12.97
C GLY A 294 -9.70 1.98 12.90
N VAL A 295 -10.44 1.74 11.82
CA VAL A 295 -10.88 0.42 11.39
C VAL A 295 -9.65 -0.38 10.98
N PRO A 296 -9.47 -1.61 11.49
CA PRO A 296 -8.36 -2.44 11.06
C PRO A 296 -8.65 -2.97 9.66
N GLN A 297 -7.74 -2.69 8.73
CA GLN A 297 -7.66 -3.37 7.45
C GLN A 297 -6.75 -4.59 7.59
N VAL A 298 -7.22 -5.76 7.17
CA VAL A 298 -6.43 -7.01 7.20
C VAL A 298 -6.38 -7.58 5.79
N ALA A 299 -5.24 -7.43 5.14
CA ALA A 299 -5.02 -7.99 3.82
C ALA A 299 -3.97 -9.10 3.89
N SER A 300 -4.19 -10.14 3.08
CA SER A 300 -3.18 -11.17 2.85
C SER A 300 -2.46 -10.92 1.53
N ASP A 301 -1.13 -10.87 1.58
CA ASP A 301 -0.28 -10.91 0.41
C ASP A 301 -0.33 -12.32 -0.23
N HIS A 302 -0.86 -12.37 -1.44
CA HIS A 302 -1.19 -13.60 -2.12
C HIS A 302 0.04 -14.21 -2.82
N LYS A 303 0.35 -15.49 -2.50
CA LYS A 303 1.48 -16.31 -3.01
C LYS A 303 2.88 -16.01 -2.45
N HIS A 304 3.02 -15.30 -1.34
CA HIS A 304 4.34 -15.19 -0.72
C HIS A 304 4.80 -16.53 -0.09
N LEU A 305 6.10 -16.83 -0.25
CA LEU A 305 6.73 -18.12 0.07
C LEU A 305 6.87 -18.39 1.59
N TYR A 306 6.49 -17.44 2.45
CA TYR A 306 6.63 -17.54 3.90
C TYR A 306 5.26 -17.62 4.61
N LEU A 307 5.27 -18.13 5.85
CA LEU A 307 4.07 -18.52 6.60
C LEU A 307 3.28 -17.38 7.26
N ASN A 308 3.71 -16.12 7.10
CA ASN A 308 3.10 -14.94 7.75
C ASN A 308 3.01 -13.78 6.75
N ASN A 309 1.93 -13.76 5.96
CA ASN A 309 1.76 -12.81 4.85
C ASN A 309 0.54 -11.90 5.04
N THR A 310 0.06 -11.77 6.27
CA THR A 310 -1.03 -10.84 6.59
C THR A 310 -0.44 -9.61 7.23
N PHE A 311 -0.77 -8.44 6.71
CA PHE A 311 -0.50 -7.18 7.38
C PHE A 311 -1.81 -6.57 7.90
N VAL A 312 -1.67 -5.75 8.93
CA VAL A 312 -2.80 -5.04 9.54
C VAL A 312 -2.43 -3.57 9.58
N THR A 313 -3.25 -2.73 8.96
CA THR A 313 -3.17 -1.27 9.05
C THR A 313 -4.45 -0.74 9.68
N HIS A 314 -4.41 0.46 10.25
CA HIS A 314 -5.60 1.14 10.76
C HIS A 314 -5.82 2.44 10.03
N PHE A 315 -7.07 2.69 9.66
CA PHE A 315 -7.48 3.88 8.93
C PHE A 315 -8.83 4.36 9.44
N ILE A 316 -9.15 5.62 9.22
CA ILE A 316 -10.52 6.12 9.38
C ILE A 316 -11.02 6.37 7.96
N PRO A 317 -12.10 5.70 7.51
CA PRO A 317 -12.63 5.90 6.16
C PRO A 317 -12.83 7.37 5.86
N SER A 318 -12.76 7.76 4.59
CA SER A 318 -13.00 9.15 4.20
C SER A 318 -14.34 9.67 4.75
N ASN A 319 -14.34 10.88 5.32
CA ASN A 319 -15.50 11.47 6.02
C ASN A 319 -16.01 10.66 7.22
N GLY A 320 -15.25 9.66 7.65
CA GLY A 320 -15.55 8.75 8.74
C GLY A 320 -15.20 9.33 10.10
N VAL A 321 -15.72 8.66 11.13
CA VAL A 321 -15.45 8.98 12.54
C VAL A 321 -15.10 7.71 13.28
N TYR A 322 -14.02 7.75 14.06
CA TYR A 322 -13.62 6.69 14.96
C TYR A 322 -13.70 7.15 16.41
N THR A 323 -14.52 6.47 17.21
CA THR A 323 -14.65 6.74 18.64
C THR A 323 -13.68 5.88 19.44
N VAL A 324 -12.76 6.52 20.15
CA VAL A 324 -11.76 5.88 21.01
C VAL A 324 -12.10 6.10 22.49
N ASN A 325 -11.90 5.05 23.30
CA ASN A 325 -12.22 5.03 24.72
C ASN A 325 -10.99 4.67 25.58
N VAL A 326 -10.72 5.46 26.62
CA VAL A 326 -9.59 5.26 27.55
C VAL A 326 -10.08 5.31 28.99
N SER A 327 -9.71 4.29 29.78
CA SER A 327 -9.94 4.29 31.23
C SER A 327 -8.98 5.25 31.92
N TRP A 328 -9.50 6.07 32.82
CA TRP A 328 -8.76 7.11 33.53
C TRP A 328 -9.22 7.20 34.99
N ASP A 329 -8.26 7.29 35.92
CA ASP A 329 -8.51 7.43 37.35
C ASP A 329 -8.06 8.82 37.81
N GLY A 330 -8.88 9.82 37.51
CA GLY A 330 -8.63 11.23 37.86
C GLY A 330 -8.98 11.55 39.31
N SER A 331 -8.23 12.46 39.92
CA SER A 331 -8.51 13.00 41.26
C SER A 331 -9.80 13.82 41.29
N ARG A 332 -10.38 14.02 42.48
CA ARG A 332 -11.58 14.86 42.64
C ARG A 332 -11.23 16.33 42.62
N GLU A 333 -10.99 16.86 41.43
CA GLU A 333 -10.70 18.27 41.19
C GLU A 333 -11.02 18.68 39.74
N PHE A 334 -10.57 19.88 39.37
CA PHE A 334 -10.64 20.33 37.99
C PHE A 334 -9.48 19.77 37.18
N HIS A 335 -9.80 19.11 36.08
CA HIS A 335 -8.85 18.58 35.11
C HIS A 335 -9.04 19.25 33.75
N LYS A 336 -7.95 19.35 32.99
CA LYS A 336 -7.97 19.70 31.57
C LYS A 336 -7.50 18.49 30.79
N ILE A 337 -8.43 17.81 30.15
CA ILE A 337 -8.14 16.65 29.33
C ILE A 337 -7.80 17.13 27.93
N TYR A 338 -6.60 16.80 27.47
CA TYR A 338 -6.18 17.05 26.09
C TYR A 338 -6.26 15.74 25.30
N VAL A 339 -6.72 15.84 24.06
CA VAL A 339 -6.67 14.77 23.07
C VAL A 339 -5.89 15.32 21.88
N VAL A 340 -4.85 14.61 21.48
CA VAL A 340 -3.93 14.99 20.40
C VAL A 340 -3.93 13.88 19.37
N VAL A 341 -4.38 14.19 18.16
CA VAL A 341 -4.23 13.35 16.97
C VAL A 341 -2.89 13.67 16.33
N ASP A 342 -2.29 12.67 15.69
CA ASP A 342 -0.93 12.71 15.16
C ASP A 342 0.08 13.48 16.05
N PRO A 343 0.32 13.01 17.29
CA PRO A 343 1.17 13.71 18.25
C PRO A 343 2.64 13.81 17.82
N TYR A 344 3.04 13.11 16.77
CA TYR A 344 4.41 13.03 16.28
C TYR A 344 4.64 13.80 14.98
N ASP A 345 3.59 14.41 14.39
CA ASP A 345 3.70 15.14 13.12
C ASP A 345 4.28 14.22 12.03
N GLU A 346 3.81 12.96 12.02
CA GLU A 346 4.25 11.90 11.10
C GLU A 346 3.34 11.78 9.87
N LEU A 347 2.11 12.30 9.94
CA LEU A 347 1.14 12.32 8.86
C LEU A 347 1.12 13.73 8.25
N GLU A 348 1.17 13.82 6.92
CA GLU A 348 1.01 15.11 6.24
C GLU A 348 -0.49 15.40 6.07
N GLU A 349 -0.98 16.44 6.75
CA GLU A 349 -2.39 16.80 6.77
C GLU A 349 -2.64 18.17 6.11
N VAL A 350 -3.85 18.37 5.60
CA VAL A 350 -4.26 19.65 4.98
C VAL A 350 -4.35 20.76 6.03
N ASP A 351 -4.78 20.45 7.25
CA ASP A 351 -4.90 21.41 8.37
C ASP A 351 -4.28 20.88 9.67
N GLU A 352 -2.98 21.07 9.83
CA GLU A 352 -2.23 20.71 11.05
C GLU A 352 -2.69 21.43 12.34
N THR A 353 -3.64 22.36 12.26
CA THR A 353 -4.06 23.17 13.40
C THR A 353 -5.26 22.62 14.17
N ASN A 354 -5.92 21.58 13.65
CA ASN A 354 -7.15 21.00 14.20
C ASN A 354 -6.92 19.66 14.95
N ASN A 355 -5.65 19.26 15.11
CA ASN A 355 -5.20 18.02 15.75
C ASN A 355 -5.29 17.99 17.28
N VAL A 356 -5.70 19.08 17.93
CA VAL A 356 -5.75 19.18 19.40
C VAL A 356 -7.09 19.65 19.92
N ALA A 357 -7.71 18.82 20.77
CA ALA A 357 -8.89 19.17 21.54
C ALA A 357 -8.58 19.27 23.04
N VAL A 358 -9.24 20.21 23.73
CA VAL A 358 -9.17 20.34 25.18
C VAL A 358 -10.56 20.36 25.82
N LYS A 359 -10.74 19.57 26.88
CA LYS A 359 -11.96 19.50 27.68
C LYS A 359 -11.64 19.78 29.15
N THR A 360 -12.27 20.81 29.71
CA THR A 360 -12.23 21.01 31.17
C THR A 360 -13.34 20.19 31.83
N VAL A 361 -12.98 19.39 32.82
CA VAL A 361 -13.92 18.57 33.60
C VAL A 361 -13.71 18.80 35.09
N ASN A 362 -14.78 18.69 35.87
CA ASN A 362 -14.74 18.78 37.32
C ASN A 362 -15.23 17.45 37.89
N LEU A 363 -14.35 16.73 38.58
CA LEU A 363 -14.65 15.43 39.16
C LEU A 363 -15.12 15.59 40.61
N SER A 364 -16.31 15.07 40.94
CA SER A 364 -16.97 15.24 42.24
C SER A 364 -16.97 13.97 43.09
#